data_AF-A0AAV8X8W8-F1
#
_entry.id   AF-A0AAV8X8W8-F1
#
_cell.length_a   1.000
_cell.length_b   1.000
_cell.length_c   1.000
_cell.angle_alpha   90.00
_cell.angle_beta   90.00
_cell.angle_gamma   90.00
#
_symmetry.space_group_name_H-M   'P 1'
#
loop_
_entity.id
_entity.type
_entity.pdbx_description
1 polymer ?
#
loop_
_entity_poly.entity_id
_entity_poly.type
_entity_poly.pdbx_seq_one_letter_code
_entity_poly.pdbx_strand_id
1 'polypeptide(L)'
;MKRHSQNEGDNAHSVIERQINRAKKAGPIYSPEQYVSLIRCAKKTGAPYKVLELYHDDIHDLKSLNSDLGWLNNIKDEDRNSFKLTEVKVLKVEKAHPGILFYKTTYEQNDYQQIKVLKERRNSVDGIEKLVLKKAYKKKIGITEKKRPA
;
A
#
# COMPACT_ATOMS: atom_id res chain seq x y z
N MET A 1 -2.38 30.64 -2.48
CA MET A 1 -1.85 29.71 -3.50
C MET A 1 -2.16 28.27 -3.04
N LYS A 2 -3.35 27.74 -3.40
CA LYS A 2 -3.77 26.39 -2.98
C LYS A 2 -3.00 25.36 -3.82
N ARG A 3 -1.98 24.74 -3.25
CA ARG A 3 -1.32 23.57 -3.83
C ARG A 3 -2.34 22.42 -3.86
N HIS A 4 -3.04 22.25 -4.97
CA HIS A 4 -3.64 20.97 -5.29
C HIS A 4 -2.50 20.04 -5.64
N SER A 5 -2.23 19.07 -4.76
CA SER A 5 -1.35 17.95 -5.07
C SER A 5 -1.90 17.26 -6.31
N GLN A 6 -1.32 17.53 -7.49
CA GLN A 6 -1.61 16.76 -8.70
C GLN A 6 -0.88 15.44 -8.58
N ASN A 7 -1.35 14.60 -7.66
CA ASN A 7 -0.89 13.23 -7.61
C ASN A 7 -1.65 12.43 -8.69
N GLU A 8 -0.97 11.52 -9.37
CA GLU A 8 -1.57 10.72 -10.45
C GLU A 8 -2.74 9.87 -9.96
N GLY A 9 -2.73 9.50 -8.67
CA GLY A 9 -3.80 8.76 -8.01
C GLY A 9 -5.12 9.53 -7.94
N ASP A 10 -5.08 10.83 -7.64
CA ASP A 10 -6.25 11.71 -7.55
C ASP A 10 -6.86 11.91 -8.93
N ASN A 11 -6.02 12.00 -9.96
CA ASN A 11 -6.48 12.05 -11.35
C ASN A 11 -7.18 10.74 -11.73
N ALA A 12 -6.55 9.59 -11.46
CA ALA A 12 -7.15 8.29 -11.75
C ALA A 12 -8.48 8.11 -11.00
N HIS A 13 -8.52 8.44 -9.71
CA HIS A 13 -9.72 8.41 -8.87
C HIS A 13 -10.85 9.24 -9.47
N SER A 14 -10.57 10.51 -9.80
CA SER A 14 -11.56 11.45 -10.34
C SER A 14 -12.14 10.97 -11.68
N VAL A 15 -11.31 10.40 -12.55
CA VAL A 15 -11.71 9.93 -13.88
C VAL A 15 -12.57 8.66 -13.78
N ILE A 16 -12.18 7.72 -12.91
CA ILE A 16 -12.94 6.49 -12.62
C ILE A 16 -14.31 6.84 -12.02
N GLU A 17 -14.34 7.71 -11.01
CA GLU A 17 -15.57 8.12 -10.35
C GLU A 17 -16.54 8.78 -11.35
N ARG A 18 -16.02 9.68 -12.20
CA ARG A 18 -16.81 10.31 -13.26
C ARG A 18 -17.40 9.29 -14.22
N GLN A 19 -16.66 8.24 -14.59
CA GLN A 19 -17.15 7.20 -15.48
C GLN A 19 -18.22 6.32 -14.83
N ILE A 20 -18.03 5.92 -13.58
CA ILE A 20 -19.02 5.17 -12.80
C ILE A 20 -20.31 5.99 -12.65
N ASN A 21 -20.20 7.28 -12.33
CA ASN A 21 -21.36 8.16 -12.18
C ASN A 21 -22.13 8.34 -13.50
N ARG A 22 -21.43 8.36 -14.64
CA ARG A 22 -22.08 8.36 -15.97
C ARG A 22 -22.81 7.05 -16.24
N ALA A 23 -22.18 5.92 -15.96
CA ALA A 23 -22.79 4.60 -16.13
C ALA A 23 -24.07 4.48 -15.29
N LYS A 24 -24.03 4.87 -14.02
CA LYS A 24 -25.19 4.87 -13.11
C LYS A 24 -26.36 5.73 -13.59
N LYS A 25 -26.09 6.80 -14.35
CA LYS A 25 -27.14 7.64 -14.96
C LYS A 25 -27.77 6.98 -16.18
N ALA A 26 -27.02 6.16 -16.92
CA ALA A 26 -27.50 5.43 -18.08
C ALA A 26 -28.25 4.14 -17.69
N GLY A 27 -27.89 3.54 -16.56
CA GLY A 27 -28.56 2.36 -16.02
C GLY A 27 -27.91 1.83 -14.74
N PRO A 28 -28.57 0.91 -14.04
CA PRO A 28 -28.02 0.25 -12.87
C PRO A 28 -26.82 -0.64 -13.21
N ILE A 29 -25.90 -0.75 -12.25
CA ILE A 29 -24.77 -1.70 -12.29
C ILE A 29 -25.19 -2.90 -11.44
N TYR A 30 -25.34 -4.06 -12.09
CA TYR A 30 -25.91 -5.28 -11.49
C TYR A 30 -24.84 -6.24 -10.95
N SER A 31 -23.61 -6.21 -11.48
CA SER A 31 -22.55 -7.11 -11.02
C SER A 31 -21.19 -6.41 -10.85
N PRO A 32 -20.34 -6.86 -9.91
CA PRO A 32 -18.99 -6.34 -9.70
C PRO A 32 -18.11 -6.37 -10.95
N GLU A 33 -18.26 -7.41 -11.79
CA GLU A 33 -17.50 -7.59 -13.03
C GLU A 33 -17.72 -6.41 -14.00
N GLN A 34 -18.90 -5.78 -13.96
CA GLN A 34 -19.16 -4.60 -14.79
C GLN A 34 -18.30 -3.40 -14.38
N TYR A 35 -17.90 -3.29 -13.10
CA TYR A 35 -16.98 -2.25 -12.66
C TYR A 35 -15.60 -2.38 -13.29
N VAL A 36 -15.13 -3.61 -13.55
CA VAL A 36 -13.82 -3.85 -14.20
C VAL A 36 -13.79 -3.17 -15.56
N SER A 37 -14.82 -3.37 -16.37
CA SER A 37 -14.96 -2.74 -17.69
C SER A 37 -15.07 -1.22 -17.59
N LEU A 38 -15.87 -0.72 -16.64
CA LEU A 38 -16.02 0.73 -16.42
C LEU A 38 -14.70 1.39 -16.01
N ILE A 39 -13.92 0.74 -15.14
CA ILE A 39 -12.63 1.24 -14.70
C ILE A 39 -11.64 1.21 -15.87
N ARG A 40 -11.52 0.09 -16.60
CA ARG A 40 -10.62 -0.02 -17.77
C ARG A 40 -10.85 1.11 -18.78
N CYS A 41 -12.12 1.40 -19.07
CA CYS A 41 -12.53 2.41 -20.05
C CYS A 41 -12.69 3.84 -19.47
N ALA A 42 -12.35 4.07 -18.20
CA ALA A 42 -12.53 5.39 -17.59
C ALA A 42 -11.62 6.45 -18.22
N LYS A 43 -10.39 6.06 -18.61
CA LYS A 43 -9.43 6.95 -19.23
C LYS A 43 -9.89 7.31 -20.64
N LYS A 44 -10.02 8.61 -20.92
CA LYS A 44 -10.48 9.10 -22.24
C LYS A 44 -9.39 9.19 -23.29
N THR A 45 -8.13 9.29 -22.88
CA THR A 45 -6.98 9.52 -23.75
C THR A 45 -5.83 8.58 -23.38
N GLY A 46 -5.16 8.04 -24.39
CA GLY A 46 -4.06 7.09 -24.22
C GLY A 46 -4.52 5.68 -23.88
N ALA A 47 -3.59 4.87 -23.35
CA ALA A 47 -3.84 3.46 -23.04
C ALA A 47 -4.86 3.29 -21.88
N PRO A 48 -5.83 2.36 -22.00
CA PRO A 48 -6.76 1.99 -20.93
C PRO A 48 -6.05 1.62 -19.63
N TYR A 49 -6.75 1.73 -18.50
CA TYR A 49 -6.20 1.29 -17.22
C TYR A 49 -6.05 -0.25 -17.21
N LYS A 50 -4.91 -0.73 -16.72
CA LYS A 50 -4.71 -2.14 -16.40
C LYS A 50 -5.37 -2.43 -15.06
N VAL A 51 -6.52 -3.10 -15.09
CA VAL A 51 -7.24 -3.52 -13.88
C VAL A 51 -6.85 -4.94 -13.53
N LEU A 52 -6.27 -5.10 -12.34
CA LEU A 52 -5.98 -6.39 -11.72
C LEU A 52 -7.12 -6.74 -10.78
N GLU A 53 -7.82 -7.82 -11.08
CA GLU A 53 -8.86 -8.37 -10.20
C GLU A 53 -8.19 -9.20 -9.12
N LEU A 54 -8.36 -8.79 -7.87
CA LEU A 54 -7.77 -9.45 -6.72
C LEU A 54 -8.82 -10.33 -6.03
N TYR A 55 -8.39 -11.48 -5.56
CA TYR A 55 -9.18 -12.38 -4.75
C TYR A 55 -8.82 -12.28 -3.27
N HIS A 56 -9.66 -12.86 -2.40
CA HIS A 56 -9.41 -12.87 -0.95
C HIS A 56 -8.04 -13.50 -0.60
N ASP A 57 -7.56 -14.39 -1.47
CA ASP A 57 -6.29 -15.09 -1.36
C ASP A 57 -5.06 -14.24 -1.72
N ASP A 58 -5.25 -13.11 -2.40
CA ASP A 58 -4.19 -12.20 -2.85
C ASP A 58 -3.92 -11.07 -1.84
N ILE A 59 -4.80 -10.92 -0.85
CA ILE A 59 -4.73 -9.83 0.14
C ILE A 59 -3.96 -10.31 1.36
N HIS A 60 -2.88 -9.59 1.68
CA HIS A 60 -1.99 -9.90 2.80
C HIS A 60 -2.26 -9.01 4.01
N ASP A 61 -2.07 -9.56 5.21
CA ASP A 61 -2.21 -8.84 6.48
C ASP A 61 -0.92 -8.07 6.81
N LEU A 62 -0.83 -6.86 6.27
CA LEU A 62 0.29 -5.95 6.54
C LEU A 62 0.29 -5.42 7.98
N LYS A 63 -0.84 -5.48 8.71
CA LYS A 63 -0.89 -5.06 10.12
C LYS A 63 -0.17 -6.07 11.00
N SER A 64 -0.42 -7.35 10.76
CA SER A 64 0.33 -8.43 11.41
C SER A 64 1.82 -8.35 11.09
N LEU A 65 2.17 -8.09 9.82
CA LEU A 65 3.56 -7.88 9.42
C LEU A 65 4.19 -6.70 10.19
N ASN A 66 3.49 -5.58 10.30
CA ASN A 66 3.97 -4.43 11.04
C ASN A 66 4.22 -4.73 12.53
N SER A 67 3.36 -5.54 13.16
CA SER A 67 3.56 -6.02 14.53
C SER A 67 4.77 -6.95 14.65
N ASP A 68 4.97 -7.83 13.66
CA ASP A 68 6.08 -8.78 13.61
C ASP A 68 7.44 -8.05 13.40
N LEU A 69 7.45 -6.98 12.60
CA LEU A 69 8.62 -6.10 12.38
C LEU A 69 8.87 -5.15 13.56
N GLY A 70 7.81 -4.55 14.11
CA GLY A 70 7.88 -3.62 15.24
C GLY A 70 8.62 -2.32 14.95
N TRP A 71 8.65 -1.85 13.69
CA TRP A 71 9.48 -0.75 13.21
C TRP A 71 8.97 0.66 13.57
N LEU A 72 7.69 0.81 13.92
CA LEU A 72 7.10 2.14 14.14
C LEU A 72 7.41 2.76 15.51
N ASN A 73 7.77 1.97 16.53
CA ASN A 73 7.68 2.45 17.90
C ASN A 73 8.99 2.74 18.63
N ASN A 74 10.16 2.33 18.14
CA ASN A 74 11.44 2.55 18.86
C ASN A 74 12.69 2.27 17.99
N ILE A 75 12.64 2.56 16.69
CA ILE A 75 13.84 2.42 15.86
C ILE A 75 14.76 3.60 16.12
N LYS A 76 16.04 3.28 16.32
CA LYS A 76 17.10 4.27 16.36
C LYS A 76 17.99 4.12 15.13
N ASP A 77 18.51 5.23 14.66
CA ASP A 77 19.59 5.23 13.68
C ASP A 77 20.91 4.76 14.34
N GLU A 78 21.96 4.66 13.54
CA GLU A 78 23.30 4.30 14.02
C GLU A 78 23.86 5.29 15.05
N ASP A 79 23.46 6.56 14.93
CA ASP A 79 23.81 7.66 15.83
C ASP A 79 22.93 7.69 17.10
N ARG A 80 22.07 6.69 17.30
CA ARG A 80 21.13 6.54 18.43
C ARG A 80 20.01 7.58 18.50
N ASN A 81 19.79 8.37 17.46
CA ASN A 81 18.64 9.25 17.33
C ASN A 81 17.37 8.46 17.05
N SER A 82 16.24 8.98 17.52
CA SER A 82 14.93 8.36 17.28
C SER A 82 14.49 8.58 15.83
N PHE A 83 14.21 7.50 15.11
CA PHE A 83 13.69 7.56 13.76
C PHE A 83 12.24 8.05 13.75
N LYS A 84 12.00 9.19 13.10
CA LYS A 84 10.65 9.76 12.94
C LYS A 84 10.25 9.76 11.48
N LEU A 85 9.34 8.85 11.13
CA LEU A 85 8.83 8.73 9.77
C LEU A 85 8.23 10.04 9.22
N THR A 86 7.66 10.88 10.08
CA THR A 86 7.08 12.19 9.71
C THR A 86 8.10 13.19 9.19
N GLU A 87 9.37 13.05 9.58
CA GLU A 87 10.45 13.96 9.19
C GLU A 87 11.18 13.48 7.93
N VAL A 88 10.96 12.22 7.51
CA VAL A 88 11.57 11.63 6.33
C VAL A 88 11.04 12.29 5.04
N LYS A 89 11.96 12.67 4.16
CA LYS A 89 11.67 13.24 2.83
C LYS A 89 11.99 12.27 1.70
N VAL A 90 13.05 11.49 1.86
CA VAL A 90 13.47 10.47 0.90
C VAL A 90 13.65 9.15 1.62
N LEU A 91 13.09 8.09 1.05
CA LEU A 91 13.16 6.73 1.57
C LEU A 91 13.66 5.83 0.45
N LYS A 92 14.73 5.09 0.72
CA LYS A 92 15.40 4.19 -0.23
C LYS A 92 15.51 2.80 0.37
N VAL A 93 15.18 1.80 -0.43
CA VAL A 93 15.26 0.39 -0.09
C VAL A 93 16.12 -0.28 -1.15
N GLU A 94 17.07 -1.10 -0.73
CA GLU A 94 18.00 -1.78 -1.62
C GLU A 94 17.88 -3.30 -1.47
N LYS A 95 17.90 -4.01 -2.61
CA LYS A 95 17.88 -5.48 -2.61
C LYS A 95 19.13 -6.09 -1.96
N ALA A 96 20.27 -5.40 -2.07
CA ALA A 96 21.54 -5.84 -1.50
C ALA A 96 21.55 -5.82 0.04
N HIS A 97 20.74 -4.95 0.64
CA HIS A 97 20.68 -4.73 2.08
C HIS A 97 19.25 -4.94 2.60
N PRO A 98 18.73 -6.19 2.55
CA PRO A 98 17.38 -6.46 2.99
C PRO A 98 17.27 -6.22 4.50
N GLY A 99 16.20 -5.53 4.93
CA GLY A 99 15.99 -5.17 6.33
C GLY A 99 16.67 -3.88 6.79
N ILE A 100 17.45 -3.22 5.93
CA ILE A 100 17.97 -1.88 6.15
C ILE A 100 17.15 -0.91 5.31
N LEU A 101 16.77 0.20 5.93
CA LEU A 101 16.08 1.30 5.25
C LEU A 101 16.96 2.54 5.32
N PHE A 102 17.20 3.12 4.15
CA PHE A 102 17.99 4.32 3.98
C PHE A 102 17.05 5.51 3.87
N TYR A 103 17.31 6.57 4.61
CA TYR A 103 16.46 7.76 4.58
C TYR A 103 17.25 9.06 4.63
N LYS A 104 16.58 10.13 4.19
CA LYS A 104 17.03 11.51 4.35
C LYS A 104 15.90 12.34 4.94
N THR A 105 16.25 13.25 5.85
CA THR A 105 15.32 14.21 6.45
C THR A 105 15.31 15.53 5.68
N THR A 106 16.37 15.81 4.89
CA THR A 106 16.44 16.96 3.98
C THR A 106 16.91 16.54 2.59
N TYR A 107 16.57 17.32 1.56
CA TYR A 107 17.04 17.07 0.20
C TYR A 107 18.50 17.49 -0.03
N GLU A 108 19.06 18.27 0.90
CA GLU A 108 20.42 18.80 0.86
C GLU A 108 21.45 17.82 1.44
N GLN A 109 20.99 16.81 2.19
CA GLN A 109 21.84 15.73 2.66
C GLN A 109 22.41 14.94 1.48
N ASN A 110 23.74 14.88 1.38
CA ASN A 110 24.42 14.06 0.37
C ASN A 110 24.29 12.56 0.73
N ASP A 111 24.52 12.23 1.99
CA ASP A 111 24.52 10.86 2.49
C ASP A 111 23.16 10.42 3.04
N TYR A 112 22.93 9.10 3.04
CA TYR A 112 21.73 8.50 3.63
C TYR A 112 22.02 8.06 5.06
N GLN A 113 21.10 8.35 5.97
CA GLN A 113 21.06 7.68 7.26
C GLN A 113 20.43 6.31 7.11
N GLN A 114 20.82 5.36 7.95
CA GLN A 114 20.30 4.00 7.89
C GLN A 114 19.67 3.56 9.20
N ILE A 115 18.58 2.81 9.05
CA ILE A 115 17.91 2.15 10.17
C ILE A 115 17.72 0.67 9.88
N LYS A 116 17.91 -0.15 10.92
CA LYS A 116 17.57 -1.58 10.89
C LYS A 116 16.09 -1.73 11.21
N VAL A 117 15.31 -2.21 10.25
CA VAL A 117 13.85 -2.38 10.35
C VAL A 117 13.49 -3.71 11.02
N LEU A 118 14.43 -4.64 11.07
CA LEU A 118 14.26 -5.97 11.66
C LEU A 118 14.78 -6.00 13.09
N LYS A 119 13.96 -6.53 14.01
CA LYS A 119 14.42 -6.83 15.37
C LYS A 119 15.32 -8.06 15.35
N GLU A 120 16.53 -7.92 15.85
CA GLU A 120 17.38 -9.05 16.24
C GLU A 120 16.70 -9.75 17.43
N ARG A 121 15.98 -10.85 17.16
CA ARG A 121 15.53 -11.73 18.25
C ARG A 121 16.76 -12.48 18.74
N ARG A 122 16.98 -12.50 20.07
CA ARG A 122 18.18 -13.04 20.76
C ARG A 122 18.66 -14.43 20.30
N ASN A 123 17.84 -15.22 19.58
CA ASN A 123 18.15 -16.58 19.12
C ASN A 123 17.86 -16.83 17.61
N SER A 124 17.79 -15.83 16.73
CA SER A 124 17.48 -16.07 15.31
C SER A 124 18.41 -15.32 14.37
N VAL A 125 19.32 -16.07 13.74
CA VAL A 125 20.23 -15.61 12.68
C VAL A 125 19.47 -15.25 11.39
N ASP A 126 18.25 -15.77 11.18
CA ASP A 126 17.43 -15.48 9.99
C ASP A 126 16.14 -14.71 10.31
N GLY A 127 16.22 -13.39 10.42
CA GLY A 127 15.06 -12.53 10.66
C GLY A 127 14.13 -12.39 9.45
N ILE A 128 14.66 -12.46 8.22
CA ILE A 128 13.92 -12.18 6.98
C ILE A 128 13.29 -13.44 6.39
N GLU A 129 14.04 -14.55 6.36
CA GLU A 129 13.56 -15.81 5.78
C GLU A 129 12.36 -16.38 6.55
N LYS A 130 12.18 -15.96 7.81
CA LYS A 130 11.03 -16.32 8.65
C LYS A 130 9.84 -15.36 8.52
N LEU A 131 9.93 -14.27 7.77
CA LEU A 131 8.80 -13.37 7.52
C LEU A 131 7.86 -14.00 6.50
N VAL A 132 6.91 -14.78 7.00
CA VAL A 132 5.80 -15.30 6.19
C VAL A 132 4.68 -14.26 6.17
N LEU A 133 4.38 -13.73 4.98
CA LEU A 133 3.22 -12.88 4.78
C LEU A 133 1.95 -13.67 5.04
N LYS A 134 1.24 -13.30 6.11
CA LYS A 134 -0.04 -13.92 6.46
C LYS A 134 -1.12 -13.39 5.51
N LYS A 135 -2.03 -14.25 5.07
CA LYS A 135 -3.23 -13.81 4.33
C LYS A 135 -4.16 -13.04 5.27
N ALA A 136 -4.73 -11.95 4.78
CA ALA A 136 -5.71 -11.15 5.50
C ALA A 136 -7.04 -11.90 5.68
N TYR A 137 -7.38 -12.77 4.71
CA TYR A 137 -8.61 -13.53 4.72
C TYR A 137 -8.31 -15.02 4.61
N LYS A 138 -8.93 -15.83 5.49
CA LYS A 138 -8.80 -17.29 5.49
C LYS A 138 -9.83 -17.99 4.60
N LYS A 139 -10.90 -17.28 4.23
CA LYS A 139 -12.01 -17.78 3.44
C LYS A 139 -12.62 -16.64 2.64
N LYS A 140 -13.39 -16.98 1.60
CA LYS A 140 -14.19 -16.03 0.84
C LYS A 140 -15.02 -15.17 1.79
N ILE A 141 -14.98 -13.86 1.58
CA ILE A 141 -15.79 -12.92 2.34
C ILE A 141 -17.23 -13.12 1.87
N GLY A 142 -18.02 -13.84 2.66
CA GLY A 142 -19.44 -14.03 2.39
C GLY A 142 -20.23 -12.74 2.61
N ILE A 143 -21.47 -12.73 2.09
CA ILE A 143 -22.43 -11.68 2.40
C ILE A 143 -22.86 -11.88 3.86
N THR A 144 -22.72 -10.84 4.69
CA THR A 144 -23.24 -10.87 6.06
C THR A 144 -24.77 -10.98 6.03
N GLU A 145 -25.38 -11.64 7.03
CA GLU A 145 -26.82 -11.89 7.03
C GLU A 145 -27.66 -10.61 6.86
N LYS A 146 -27.20 -9.48 7.42
CA LYS A 146 -27.82 -8.15 7.23
C LYS A 146 -27.86 -7.64 5.78
N LYS A 147 -27.07 -8.20 4.87
CA LYS A 147 -26.99 -7.81 3.45
C LYS A 147 -27.53 -8.89 2.53
N ARG A 148 -28.08 -9.98 3.08
CA ARG A 148 -28.73 -11.02 2.28
C ARG A 148 -30.08 -10.45 1.82
N PRO A 149 -30.35 -10.35 0.51
CA PRO A 149 -31.68 -10.01 0.04
C PRO A 149 -32.66 -11.10 0.53
N ALA A 150 -33.81 -10.67 1.03
CA ALA A 150 -34.90 -11.54 1.49
C ALA A 150 -35.43 -12.43 0.36
#